data_AF-A0A3N7Z9B8-F1
#
_entry.id   AF-A0A3N7Z9B8-F1
#
_cell.length_a   1.000
_cell.length_b   1.000
_cell.length_c   1.000
_cell.angle_alpha   90.00
_cell.angle_beta   90.00
_cell.angle_gamma   90.00
#
_symmetry.space_group_name_H-M   'P 1'
#
loop_
_entity.id
_entity.type
_entity.pdbx_description
1 polymer ?
#
loop_
_entity_poly.entity_id
_entity_poly.type
_entity_poly.pdbx_seq_one_letter_code
_entity_poly.pdbx_strand_id
1 'polypeptide(L)'
;MDKVEISNFPDLNTAIAAHKALAATCASPVRMGRFYLAALERKLWLTQAALSNDLKVSPSKVSRSIAAALLPAPVLRSFSDEDHVTFETAGAISKLIRQRGKQLVTSRARSVPLGSSPDVVRSILLSGNGQVESARNEDTFSVNLSVCRGHGRRYVRMDSPNIDRIVPYLRDLEILVNTFLPSLLKR
;
A
#
# COMPACT_ATOMS: atom_id res chain seq x y z
N MET A 1 11.45 -20.91 -3.39
CA MET A 1 12.58 -19.99 -3.59
C MET A 1 12.86 -19.34 -2.25
N ASP A 2 14.04 -19.55 -1.68
CA ASP A 2 14.40 -18.97 -0.39
C ASP A 2 14.45 -17.44 -0.49
N LYS A 3 13.80 -16.76 0.47
CA LYS A 3 13.84 -15.31 0.57
C LYS A 3 15.28 -14.92 0.93
N VAL A 4 15.96 -14.22 0.02
CA VAL A 4 17.28 -13.62 0.26
C VAL A 4 17.23 -12.84 1.59
N GLU A 5 18.10 -13.22 2.53
CA GLU A 5 18.23 -12.54 3.82
C GLU A 5 18.65 -11.08 3.62
N ILE A 6 17.94 -10.18 4.28
CA ILE A 6 18.10 -8.72 4.10
C ILE A 6 19.12 -8.14 5.11
N SER A 7 19.74 -8.97 5.94
CA SER A 7 20.53 -8.53 7.11
C SER A 7 21.97 -9.02 7.16
N ASN A 8 22.43 -9.84 6.21
CA ASN A 8 23.77 -10.44 6.26
C ASN A 8 24.63 -10.07 5.05
N PHE A 9 25.17 -8.85 5.05
CA PHE A 9 26.19 -8.38 4.12
C PHE A 9 27.28 -7.62 4.90
N PRO A 10 28.42 -8.26 5.23
CA PRO A 10 29.44 -7.69 6.11
C PRO A 10 30.23 -6.54 5.46
N ASP A 11 30.20 -6.41 4.13
CA ASP A 11 30.96 -5.43 3.38
C ASP A 11 30.19 -4.90 2.16
N LEU A 12 30.80 -3.94 1.46
CA LEU A 12 30.19 -3.28 0.30
C LEU A 12 29.93 -4.25 -0.87
N ASN A 13 30.86 -5.18 -1.13
CA ASN A 13 30.77 -6.10 -2.26
C ASN A 13 29.63 -7.11 -2.06
N THR A 14 29.52 -7.65 -0.86
CA THR A 14 28.43 -8.54 -0.45
C THR A 14 27.08 -7.83 -0.47
N ALA A 15 27.03 -6.55 -0.07
CA ALA A 15 25.80 -5.75 -0.17
C ALA A 15 25.38 -5.49 -1.62
N ILE A 16 26.31 -5.20 -2.52
CA ILE A 16 26.04 -5.05 -3.96
C ILE A 16 25.51 -6.37 -4.55
N ALA A 17 26.10 -7.51 -4.17
CA ALA A 17 25.62 -8.83 -4.61
C ALA A 17 24.20 -9.13 -4.09
N ALA A 18 23.94 -8.85 -2.81
CA ALA A 18 22.62 -9.00 -2.21
C ALA A 18 21.57 -8.12 -2.90
N HIS A 19 21.92 -6.87 -3.23
CA HIS A 19 21.05 -5.97 -4.00
C HIS A 19 20.69 -6.55 -5.37
N LYS A 20 21.68 -7.08 -6.10
CA LYS A 20 21.45 -7.74 -7.40
C LYS A 20 20.51 -8.94 -7.26
N ALA A 21 20.68 -9.77 -6.23
CA ALA A 21 19.80 -10.90 -5.97
C ALA A 21 18.34 -10.48 -5.67
N LEU A 22 18.16 -9.43 -4.86
CA LEU A 22 16.83 -8.84 -4.61
C LEU A 22 16.21 -8.27 -5.89
N ALA A 23 17.01 -7.62 -6.74
CA ALA A 23 16.53 -7.10 -8.02
C ALA A 23 16.13 -8.22 -8.98
N ALA A 24 16.92 -9.30 -9.07
CA ALA A 24 16.63 -10.45 -9.93
C ALA A 24 15.35 -11.19 -9.54
N THR A 25 15.02 -11.20 -8.24
CA THR A 25 13.78 -11.80 -7.72
C THR A 25 12.58 -10.86 -7.74
N CYS A 26 12.70 -9.68 -8.35
CA CYS A 26 11.66 -8.65 -8.37
C CYS A 26 11.12 -8.33 -6.97
N ALA A 27 12.00 -8.30 -5.96
CA ALA A 27 11.61 -8.10 -4.57
C ALA A 27 10.77 -6.84 -4.38
N SER A 28 9.78 -6.92 -3.48
CA SER A 28 8.88 -5.82 -3.21
C SER A 28 9.59 -4.55 -2.73
N PRO A 29 8.94 -3.38 -2.88
CA PRO A 29 9.36 -2.12 -2.27
C PRO A 29 9.71 -2.23 -0.80
N VAL A 30 8.98 -3.03 -0.02
CA VAL A 30 9.21 -3.22 1.41
C VAL A 30 10.55 -3.93 1.65
N ARG A 31 10.77 -5.07 0.98
CA ARG A 31 12.04 -5.82 1.10
C ARG A 31 13.23 -5.01 0.62
N MET A 32 13.09 -4.36 -0.53
CA MET A 32 14.13 -3.49 -1.08
C MET A 32 14.43 -2.30 -0.14
N GLY A 33 13.41 -1.73 0.49
CA GLY A 33 13.56 -0.64 1.45
C GLY A 33 14.25 -1.06 2.74
N ARG A 34 13.96 -2.27 3.24
CA ARG A 34 14.66 -2.85 4.39
C ARG A 34 16.13 -3.08 4.09
N PHE A 35 16.46 -3.56 2.89
CA PHE A 35 17.85 -3.68 2.44
C PHE A 35 18.56 -2.32 2.47
N TYR A 36 17.94 -1.29 1.90
CA TYR A 36 18.52 0.05 1.91
C TYR A 36 18.70 0.62 3.33
N LEU A 37 17.73 0.44 4.21
CA LEU A 37 17.84 0.84 5.62
C LEU A 37 18.98 0.12 6.33
N ALA A 38 19.06 -1.21 6.18
CA ALA A 38 20.09 -2.03 6.80
C ALA A 38 21.52 -1.68 6.30
N ALA A 39 21.65 -1.33 5.02
CA ALA A 39 22.91 -0.90 4.43
C ALA A 39 23.36 0.50 4.89
N LEU A 40 22.41 1.43 5.04
CA LEU A 40 22.66 2.77 5.58
C LEU A 40 23.02 2.71 7.07
N GLU A 41 22.31 1.90 7.86
CA GLU A 41 22.58 1.70 9.29
C GLU A 41 23.98 1.14 9.55
N ARG A 42 24.44 0.21 8.70
CA ARG A 42 25.80 -0.34 8.71
C ARG A 42 26.85 0.61 8.14
N LYS A 43 26.45 1.80 7.67
CA LYS A 43 27.32 2.81 7.03
C LYS A 43 28.10 2.26 5.81
N LEU A 44 27.58 1.24 5.14
CA LEU A 44 28.15 0.77 3.86
C LEU A 44 28.00 1.84 2.77
N TRP A 45 26.93 2.61 2.85
CA TRP A 45 26.80 3.90 2.19
C TRP A 45 26.46 4.97 3.22
N LEU A 46 27.08 6.15 3.10
CA LEU A 46 26.85 7.26 4.03
C LEU A 46 25.52 7.98 3.79
N THR A 47 25.00 7.93 2.57
CA THR A 47 23.77 8.63 2.17
C THR A 47 22.95 7.81 1.19
N GLN A 48 21.65 8.10 1.10
CA GLN A 48 20.78 7.53 0.06
C GLN A 48 21.26 7.88 -1.35
N ALA A 49 21.90 9.04 -1.53
CA ALA A 49 22.45 9.47 -2.81
C ALA A 49 23.66 8.62 -3.24
N ALA A 50 24.60 8.36 -2.32
CA ALA A 50 25.73 7.47 -2.56
C ALA A 50 25.25 6.06 -2.92
N LEU A 51 24.31 5.52 -2.14
CA LEU A 51 23.70 4.22 -2.39
C LEU A 51 23.01 4.16 -3.77
N SER A 52 22.25 5.21 -4.11
CA SER A 52 21.54 5.31 -5.40
C SER A 52 22.50 5.29 -6.59
N ASN A 53 23.60 6.04 -6.49
CA ASN A 53 24.62 6.11 -7.53
C ASN A 53 25.33 4.76 -7.72
N ASP A 54 25.84 4.17 -6.63
CA ASP A 54 26.62 2.94 -6.69
C ASP A 54 25.79 1.74 -7.14
N LEU A 55 24.54 1.64 -6.66
CA LEU A 55 23.63 0.56 -7.05
C LEU A 55 22.93 0.81 -8.39
N LYS A 56 23.17 1.97 -9.03
CA LYS A 56 22.52 2.38 -10.29
C LYS A 56 20.99 2.32 -10.23
N VAL A 57 20.42 2.74 -9.10
CA VAL A 57 18.98 2.80 -8.86
C VAL A 57 18.57 4.26 -8.75
N SER A 58 17.43 4.67 -9.29
CA SER A 58 17.00 6.07 -9.19
C SER A 58 16.79 6.51 -7.73
N PRO A 59 17.13 7.77 -7.36
CA PRO A 59 16.94 8.27 -6.00
C PRO A 59 15.48 8.16 -5.54
N SER A 60 14.54 8.37 -6.47
CA SER A 60 13.09 8.25 -6.19
C SER A 60 12.66 6.81 -5.90
N LYS A 61 13.32 5.80 -6.47
CA LYS A 61 13.05 4.40 -6.16
C LYS A 61 13.62 4.03 -4.79
N VAL A 62 14.84 4.48 -4.45
CA VAL A 62 15.42 4.31 -3.11
C VAL A 62 14.50 4.92 -2.04
N SER A 63 14.15 6.20 -2.20
CA SER A 63 13.30 6.92 -1.25
C SER A 63 11.92 6.27 -1.08
N ARG A 64 11.26 5.88 -2.17
CA ARG A 64 9.95 5.21 -2.11
C ARG A 64 10.00 3.82 -1.48
N SER A 65 11.07 3.05 -1.73
CA SER A 65 11.25 1.75 -1.10
C SER A 65 11.47 1.90 0.41
N ILE A 66 12.32 2.84 0.83
CA ILE A 66 12.52 3.16 2.25
C ILE A 66 11.19 3.58 2.90
N ALA A 67 10.42 4.45 2.25
CA ALA A 67 9.11 4.86 2.75
C ALA A 67 8.13 3.67 2.89
N ALA A 68 8.16 2.71 1.96
CA ALA A 68 7.35 1.49 2.05
C ALA A 68 7.78 0.60 3.22
N ALA A 69 9.09 0.44 3.45
CA ALA A 69 9.63 -0.32 4.57
C ALA A 69 9.31 0.30 5.94
N LEU A 70 9.14 1.62 6.00
CA LEU A 70 8.79 2.37 7.21
C LEU A 70 7.28 2.45 7.49
N LEU A 71 6.44 1.78 6.69
CA LEU A 71 5.02 1.67 7.01
C LEU A 71 4.81 1.03 8.40
N PRO A 72 3.73 1.37 9.11
CA PRO A 72 3.49 0.83 10.45
C PRO A 72 3.47 -0.70 10.44
N ALA A 73 4.14 -1.33 11.41
CA ALA A 73 4.18 -2.80 11.51
C ALA A 73 2.79 -3.48 11.44
N PRO A 74 1.71 -2.95 12.07
CA PRO A 74 0.38 -3.52 11.91
C PRO A 74 -0.09 -3.56 10.44
N VAL A 75 0.22 -2.53 9.65
CA VAL A 75 -0.12 -2.46 8.22
C VAL A 75 0.62 -3.52 7.44
N LEU A 76 1.95 -3.62 7.63
CA LEU A 76 2.75 -4.61 6.92
C LEU A 76 2.30 -6.03 7.26
N ARG A 77 1.99 -6.31 8.53
CA ARG A 77 1.48 -7.62 8.98
C ARG A 77 0.08 -7.95 8.46
N SER A 78 -0.73 -6.96 8.10
CA SER A 78 -2.03 -7.22 7.46
C SER A 78 -1.86 -7.85 6.07
N PHE A 79 -0.73 -7.62 5.41
CA PHE A 79 -0.37 -8.35 4.20
C PHE A 79 0.37 -9.62 4.63
N SER A 80 -0.22 -10.80 4.39
CA SER A 80 0.36 -12.11 4.73
C SER A 80 1.78 -12.31 4.19
N ASP A 81 2.16 -11.56 3.15
CA ASP A 81 3.52 -11.45 2.65
C ASP A 81 3.82 -9.98 2.29
N GLU A 82 5.03 -9.52 2.61
CA GLU A 82 5.55 -8.21 2.20
C GLU A 82 5.65 -8.07 0.69
N ASP A 83 5.83 -9.20 -0.02
CA ASP A 83 5.86 -9.22 -1.47
C ASP A 83 4.52 -8.83 -2.14
N HIS A 84 3.43 -8.78 -1.35
CA HIS A 84 2.15 -8.25 -1.80
C HIS A 84 2.03 -6.72 -1.71
N VAL A 85 3.01 -6.01 -1.11
CA VAL A 85 2.97 -4.56 -0.94
C VAL A 85 3.62 -3.86 -2.13
N THR A 86 2.80 -3.33 -3.04
CA THR A 86 3.28 -2.58 -4.22
C THR A 86 3.64 -1.12 -3.89
N PHE A 87 4.38 -0.45 -4.79
CA PHE A 87 4.70 0.99 -4.64
C PHE A 87 3.43 1.84 -4.61
N GLU A 88 2.41 1.43 -5.36
CA GLU A 88 1.13 2.14 -5.41
C GLU A 88 0.40 2.02 -4.07
N THR A 89 0.29 0.81 -3.53
CA THR A 89 -0.32 0.54 -2.23
C THR A 89 0.42 1.29 -1.12
N ALA A 90 1.75 1.19 -1.07
CA ALA A 90 2.56 1.88 -0.07
C ALA A 90 2.43 3.41 -0.18
N GLY A 91 2.40 3.95 -1.40
CA GLY A 91 2.18 5.38 -1.65
C GLY A 91 0.80 5.85 -1.21
N ALA A 92 -0.25 5.08 -1.48
CA ALA A 92 -1.61 5.38 -1.06
C ALA A 92 -1.75 5.38 0.47
N ILE A 93 -1.18 4.38 1.14
CA ILE A 93 -1.17 4.29 2.61
C ILE A 93 -0.37 5.46 3.21
N SER A 94 0.82 5.75 2.69
CA SER A 94 1.64 6.86 3.16
C SER A 94 0.90 8.20 3.05
N LYS A 95 0.18 8.40 1.94
CA LYS A 95 -0.66 9.58 1.75
C LYS A 95 -1.80 9.63 2.79
N LEU A 96 -2.47 8.50 3.04
CA LEU A 96 -3.54 8.43 4.03
C LEU A 96 -3.02 8.73 5.45
N ILE A 97 -1.84 8.21 5.82
CA ILE A 97 -1.19 8.52 7.10
C ILE A 97 -0.93 10.02 7.24
N ARG A 98 -0.44 10.68 6.18
CA ARG A 98 -0.23 12.15 6.18
C ARG A 98 -1.53 12.93 6.32
N GLN A 99 -2.63 12.45 5.73
CA GLN A 99 -3.91 13.16 5.69
C GLN A 99 -4.79 12.92 6.93
N ARG A 100 -4.75 11.73 7.51
CA ARG A 100 -5.68 11.29 8.55
C ARG A 100 -4.99 10.75 9.81
N GLY A 101 -3.66 10.72 9.81
CA GLY A 101 -2.85 10.25 10.92
C GLY A 101 -2.59 8.74 10.90
N LYS A 102 -1.47 8.36 11.53
CA LYS A 102 -1.01 6.97 11.65
C LYS A 102 -1.97 6.08 12.43
N GLN A 103 -2.68 6.65 13.42
CA GLN A 103 -3.58 5.90 14.30
C GLN A 103 -4.78 5.32 13.55
N LEU A 104 -5.39 6.08 12.64
CA LEU A 104 -6.51 5.60 11.83
C LEU A 104 -6.13 4.35 11.03
N VAL A 105 -5.02 4.43 10.30
CA VAL A 105 -4.55 3.34 9.43
C VAL A 105 -4.15 2.12 10.27
N THR A 106 -3.54 2.34 11.43
CA THR A 106 -3.18 1.26 12.36
C THR A 106 -4.41 0.58 12.94
N SER A 107 -5.47 1.33 13.25
CA SER A 107 -6.75 0.78 13.72
C SER A 107 -7.39 -0.09 12.63
N ARG A 108 -7.41 0.38 11.38
CA ARG A 108 -7.93 -0.39 10.24
C ARG A 108 -7.12 -1.64 9.95
N ALA A 109 -5.80 -1.58 10.10
CA ALA A 109 -4.93 -2.74 9.95
C ALA A 109 -5.27 -3.88 10.92
N ARG A 110 -5.73 -3.52 12.13
CA ARG A 110 -6.16 -4.50 13.15
C ARG A 110 -7.53 -5.12 12.87
N SER A 111 -8.37 -4.47 12.05
CA SER A 111 -9.67 -5.01 11.64
C SER A 111 -9.60 -5.86 10.37
N VAL A 112 -8.41 -6.09 9.82
CA VAL A 112 -8.21 -6.95 8.65
C VAL A 112 -8.34 -8.42 9.09
N PRO A 113 -9.25 -9.21 8.50
CA PRO A 113 -9.33 -10.64 8.77
C PRO A 113 -8.04 -11.37 8.41
N LEU A 114 -7.69 -12.39 9.20
CA LEU A 114 -6.52 -13.22 8.92
C LEU A 114 -6.71 -13.96 7.59
N GLY A 115 -5.68 -13.96 6.75
CA GLY A 115 -5.72 -14.63 5.45
C GLY A 115 -6.42 -13.86 4.33
N SER A 116 -6.88 -12.63 4.58
CA SER A 116 -7.46 -11.78 3.53
C SER A 116 -6.50 -11.58 2.35
N SER A 117 -7.07 -11.54 1.14
CA SER A 117 -6.31 -11.26 -0.07
C SER A 117 -5.72 -9.84 -0.05
N PRO A 118 -4.58 -9.57 -0.74
CA PRO A 118 -3.96 -8.25 -0.75
C PRO A 118 -4.90 -7.10 -1.16
N ASP A 119 -5.86 -7.36 -2.04
CA ASP A 119 -6.85 -6.37 -2.48
C ASP A 119 -7.86 -6.04 -1.37
N VAL A 120 -8.30 -7.06 -0.63
CA VAL A 120 -9.17 -6.87 0.55
C VAL A 120 -8.42 -6.09 1.62
N VAL A 121 -7.17 -6.47 1.93
CA VAL A 121 -6.31 -5.75 2.87
C VAL A 121 -6.19 -4.28 2.46
N ARG A 122 -5.88 -4.02 1.18
CA ARG A 122 -5.76 -2.66 0.63
C ARG A 122 -7.08 -1.89 0.77
N SER A 123 -8.22 -2.49 0.46
CA SER A 123 -9.54 -1.87 0.60
C SER A 123 -9.83 -1.47 2.05
N ILE A 124 -9.61 -2.38 3.00
CA ILE A 124 -9.83 -2.13 4.44
C ILE A 124 -8.92 -1.02 4.93
N LEU A 125 -7.64 -1.03 4.58
CA LEU A 125 -6.69 0.00 5.00
C LEU A 125 -7.06 1.39 4.46
N LEU A 126 -7.46 1.48 3.19
CA LEU A 126 -7.73 2.75 2.52
C LEU A 126 -9.12 3.30 2.83
N SER A 127 -10.13 2.44 2.91
CA SER A 127 -11.54 2.84 3.04
C SER A 127 -12.13 2.57 4.42
N GLY A 128 -11.63 1.57 5.15
CA GLY A 128 -12.13 1.17 6.47
C GLY A 128 -13.27 0.15 6.45
N ASN A 129 -13.67 -0.33 5.27
CA ASN A 129 -14.77 -1.26 5.13
C ASN A 129 -14.25 -2.72 5.17
N GLY A 130 -14.36 -3.36 6.33
CA GLY A 130 -14.10 -4.81 6.54
C GLY A 130 -15.07 -5.76 5.84
N GLN A 131 -15.94 -5.26 4.96
CA GLN A 131 -17.14 -5.95 4.48
C GLN A 131 -17.00 -6.58 3.10
N VAL A 132 -15.80 -7.03 2.72
CA VAL A 132 -15.65 -7.77 1.44
C VAL A 132 -16.04 -9.25 1.60
N GLU A 133 -16.11 -9.78 2.82
CA GLU A 133 -16.44 -11.21 3.05
C GLU A 133 -17.86 -11.45 3.62
N SER A 134 -18.46 -10.50 4.34
CA SER A 134 -19.79 -10.67 4.95
C SER A 134 -20.98 -10.38 4.03
N ALA A 135 -20.76 -10.00 2.77
CA ALA A 135 -21.83 -9.75 1.79
C ALA A 135 -22.17 -10.98 0.93
N ARG A 136 -21.99 -12.19 1.47
CA ARG A 136 -22.58 -13.43 0.92
C ARG A 136 -24.01 -13.71 1.44
N ASN A 137 -24.63 -12.74 2.12
CA ASN A 137 -26.08 -12.68 2.17
C ASN A 137 -26.54 -12.04 0.84
N GLU A 138 -27.26 -12.79 0.02
CA GLU A 138 -27.74 -12.39 -1.32
C GLU A 138 -28.58 -11.08 -1.30
N ASP A 139 -29.03 -10.64 -0.12
CA ASP A 139 -29.81 -9.42 0.08
C ASP A 139 -29.01 -8.19 0.57
N THR A 140 -27.69 -8.29 0.78
CA THR A 140 -26.90 -7.14 1.26
C THR A 140 -26.27 -6.38 0.10
N PHE A 141 -26.77 -5.17 -0.18
CA PHE A 141 -26.17 -4.25 -1.14
C PHE A 141 -24.80 -3.79 -0.65
N SER A 142 -23.73 -4.34 -1.22
CA SER A 142 -22.36 -3.92 -0.94
C SER A 142 -21.82 -3.06 -2.08
N VAL A 143 -21.16 -1.97 -1.70
CA VAL A 143 -20.55 -1.01 -2.63
C VAL A 143 -19.11 -0.75 -2.20
N ASN A 144 -18.19 -0.90 -3.14
CA ASN A 144 -16.78 -0.63 -2.95
C ASN A 144 -16.42 0.70 -3.62
N LEU A 145 -15.78 1.60 -2.86
CA LEU A 145 -15.24 2.85 -3.39
C LEU A 145 -13.72 2.73 -3.50
N SER A 146 -13.21 2.98 -4.70
CA SER A 146 -11.78 3.00 -4.99
C SER A 146 -11.39 4.31 -5.68
N VAL A 147 -10.12 4.71 -5.57
CA VAL A 147 -9.60 5.88 -6.30
C VAL A 147 -8.86 5.38 -7.53
N CYS A 148 -9.37 5.72 -8.71
CA CYS A 148 -8.79 5.36 -9.99
C CYS A 148 -8.08 6.57 -10.63
N ARG A 149 -7.24 6.28 -11.64
CA ARG A 149 -6.58 7.28 -12.49
C ARG A 149 -6.96 7.02 -13.94
N GLY A 150 -7.33 8.08 -14.66
CA GLY A 150 -7.65 8.01 -16.09
C GLY A 150 -7.69 9.40 -16.71
N HIS A 151 -7.24 9.54 -17.96
CA HIS A 151 -7.21 10.80 -18.71
C HIS A 151 -6.59 12.00 -17.95
N GLY A 152 -5.51 11.75 -17.19
CA GLY A 152 -4.83 12.77 -16.39
C GLY A 152 -5.55 13.19 -15.11
N ARG A 153 -6.66 12.55 -14.75
CA ARG A 153 -7.50 12.89 -13.59
C ARG A 153 -7.56 11.73 -12.60
N ARG A 154 -7.88 12.05 -11.34
CA ARG A 154 -8.26 11.06 -10.32
C ARG A 154 -9.77 11.11 -10.14
N TYR A 155 -10.41 9.96 -10.08
CA TYR A 155 -11.84 9.84 -9.84
C TYR A 155 -12.10 8.74 -8.81
N VAL A 156 -13.24 8.82 -8.14
CA VAL A 156 -13.73 7.74 -7.28
C VAL A 156 -14.54 6.81 -8.17
N ARG A 157 -14.17 5.53 -8.21
CA ARG A 157 -14.94 4.48 -8.86
C ARG A 157 -15.77 3.76 -7.81
N MET A 158 -17.03 3.53 -8.13
CA MET A 158 -17.96 2.76 -7.35
C MET A 158 -18.17 1.41 -8.03
N ASP A 159 -17.77 0.33 -7.37
CA ASP A 159 -17.90 -1.05 -7.84
C ASP A 159 -18.91 -1.81 -6.97
N SER A 160 -19.80 -2.60 -7.57
CA SER A 160 -20.71 -3.50 -6.86
C SER A 160 -20.93 -4.78 -7.66
N PRO A 161 -21.02 -5.97 -7.02
CA PRO A 161 -21.43 -7.20 -7.70
C PRO A 161 -22.87 -7.13 -8.25
N ASN A 162 -23.69 -6.20 -7.73
CA ASN A 162 -25.07 -5.97 -8.15
C ASN A 162 -25.24 -4.62 -8.86
N ILE A 163 -24.25 -4.18 -9.64
CA ILE A 163 -24.23 -2.82 -10.22
C ILE A 163 -25.47 -2.52 -11.06
N ASP A 164 -26.02 -3.50 -11.78
CA ASP A 164 -27.21 -3.33 -12.61
C ASP A 164 -28.46 -2.95 -11.79
N ARG A 165 -28.52 -3.34 -10.52
CA ARG A 165 -29.59 -2.92 -9.60
C ARG A 165 -29.40 -1.47 -9.10
N ILE A 166 -28.18 -0.96 -9.17
CA ILE A 166 -27.80 0.40 -8.73
C ILE A 166 -27.95 1.41 -9.87
N VAL A 167 -27.69 0.99 -11.12
CA VAL A 167 -27.76 1.86 -12.32
C VAL A 167 -29.04 2.71 -12.38
N PRO A 168 -30.25 2.19 -12.11
CA PRO A 168 -31.48 2.97 -12.16
C PRO A 168 -31.53 4.14 -11.15
N TYR A 169 -30.78 4.04 -10.05
CA TYR A 169 -30.80 5.00 -8.93
C TYR A 169 -29.55 5.89 -8.88
N LEU A 170 -28.74 5.93 -9.94
CA LEU A 170 -27.49 6.71 -9.97
C LEU A 170 -27.72 8.20 -9.68
N ARG A 171 -28.85 8.75 -10.13
CA ARG A 171 -29.18 10.15 -9.90
C ARG A 171 -29.43 10.45 -8.43
N ASP A 172 -30.15 9.58 -7.74
CA ASP A 172 -30.44 9.73 -6.31
C ASP A 172 -29.16 9.55 -5.47
N LEU A 173 -28.31 8.59 -5.86
CA LEU A 173 -26.98 8.43 -5.27
C LEU A 173 -26.09 9.66 -5.45
N GLU A 174 -26.11 10.28 -6.64
CA GLU A 174 -25.38 11.52 -6.90
C GLU A 174 -25.87 12.64 -5.98
N ILE A 175 -27.18 12.80 -5.82
CA ILE A 175 -27.78 13.80 -4.92
C ILE A 175 -27.35 13.55 -3.47
N LEU A 176 -27.45 12.31 -3.00
CA LEU A 176 -27.03 11.93 -1.65
C LEU A 176 -25.55 12.24 -1.42
N VAL A 177 -24.68 11.80 -2.33
CA VAL A 177 -23.25 12.06 -2.24
C VAL A 177 -22.98 13.56 -2.22
N ASN A 178 -23.55 14.34 -3.13
CA ASN A 178 -23.33 15.79 -3.17
C ASN A 178 -23.88 16.53 -1.95
N THR A 179 -24.93 16.00 -1.32
CA THR A 179 -25.52 16.57 -0.10
C THR A 179 -24.62 16.32 1.12
N PHE A 180 -24.13 15.09 1.28
CA PHE A 180 -23.37 14.70 2.48
C PHE A 180 -21.87 14.94 2.35
N LEU A 181 -21.29 14.85 1.16
CA LEU A 181 -19.85 14.95 0.95
C LEU A 181 -19.25 16.27 1.49
N PRO A 182 -19.87 17.46 1.33
CA PRO A 182 -19.36 18.69 1.94
C PRO A 182 -19.25 18.61 3.46
N SER A 183 -20.18 17.92 4.13
CA SER A 183 -20.13 17.73 5.59
C SER A 183 -18.97 16.85 6.05
N LEU A 184 -18.56 15.88 5.21
CA LEU A 184 -17.45 14.96 5.48
C LEU A 184 -16.07 15.57 5.15
N LEU A 185 -16.05 16.57 4.27
CA LEU A 185 -14.82 17.25 3.82
C LEU A 185 -14.49 18.49 4.64
N LYS A 186 -15.43 19.07 5.40
CA LYS A 186 -15.17 20.15 6.35
C LYS A 186 -14.46 19.60 7.61
N ARG A 187 -13.14 19.48 7.53
CA ARG A 187 -12.20 19.45 8.66
C ARG A 187 -10.98 20.28 8.32
#